data_AF-A0A3S1TFN8-F1
#
_entry.id   AF-A0A3S1TFN8-F1
#
_cell.length_a   1.000
_cell.length_b   1.000
_cell.length_c   1.000
_cell.angle_alpha   90.00
_cell.angle_beta   90.00
_cell.angle_gamma   90.00
#
_symmetry.space_group_name_H-M   'P 1'
#
loop_
_entity.id
_entity.type
_entity.pdbx_description
1 polymer ?
#
loop_
_entity_poly.entity_id
_entity_poly.type
_entity_poly.pdbx_seq_one_letter_code
_entity_poly.pdbx_strand_id
1 'polypeptide(L)' 'MDEARVARRRLSPRLWLAGGWLVLAMLAAIFAPLLAPQDPLAQDLMLERLPPFWLDGAEPGYWLGTDS' A
#
# COMPACT_ATOMS: atom_id res chain seq x y z
N MET A 1 -9.27 40.30 24.33
CA MET A 1 -10.06 40.36 23.09
C MET A 1 -9.11 40.02 21.97
N ASP A 2 -8.98 38.75 21.62
CA ASP A 2 -8.40 38.29 20.35
C ASP A 2 -8.70 36.79 20.26
N GLU A 3 -9.95 36.49 19.94
CA GLU A 3 -10.32 35.15 19.53
C GLU A 3 -9.62 34.87 18.20
N ALA A 4 -8.56 34.07 18.26
CA ALA A 4 -7.89 33.53 17.10
C ALA A 4 -8.93 32.79 16.26
N ARG A 5 -9.50 33.50 15.28
CA ARG A 5 -10.33 32.90 14.25
C ARG A 5 -9.43 31.90 13.55
N VAL A 6 -9.54 30.63 13.92
CA VAL A 6 -9.02 29.51 13.15
C VAL A 6 -9.77 29.59 11.83
N ALA A 7 -9.20 30.38 10.91
CA ALA A 7 -9.74 30.55 9.58
C ALA A 7 -9.75 29.15 8.99
N ARG A 8 -10.95 28.60 8.80
CA ARG A 8 -11.19 27.28 8.24
C ARG A 8 -10.72 27.31 6.78
N ARG A 9 -9.41 27.21 6.61
CA ARG A 9 -8.73 27.26 5.32
C ARG A 9 -9.21 26.03 4.57
N ARG A 10 -9.90 26.26 3.45
CA ARG A 10 -10.37 25.16 2.61
C ARG A 10 -9.16 24.31 2.25
N LEU A 11 -9.23 23.01 2.51
CA LEU A 11 -8.18 22.07 2.18
C LEU A 11 -7.95 22.14 0.66
N SER A 12 -6.72 22.39 0.24
CA SER A 12 -6.39 22.50 -1.18
C SER A 12 -6.48 21.12 -1.85
N PRO A 13 -6.78 21.04 -3.16
CA PRO A 13 -6.77 19.76 -3.89
C PRO A 13 -5.45 18.99 -3.73
N ARG A 14 -4.33 19.72 -3.66
CA ARG A 14 -2.99 19.14 -3.42
C ARG A 14 -2.90 18.43 -2.08
N LEU A 15 -3.46 19.04 -1.03
CA LEU A 15 -3.47 18.46 0.32
C LEU A 15 -4.39 17.22 0.38
N TRP A 16 -5.51 17.24 -0.33
CA TRP A 16 -6.37 16.06 -0.47
C TRP A 16 -5.68 14.91 -1.20
N LEU A 17 -4.96 15.19 -2.28
CA LEU A 17 -4.21 14.15 -3.01
C LEU A 17 -3.10 13.55 -2.13
N ALA A 18 -2.30 14.39 -1.48
CA ALA A 18 -1.24 13.92 -0.59
C ALA A 18 -1.79 13.12 0.60
N GLY A 19 -2.84 13.64 1.25
CA GLY A 19 -3.52 12.95 2.35
C GLY A 19 -4.15 11.64 1.89
N GLY A 20 -4.79 11.61 0.72
CA GLY A 20 -5.37 10.41 0.14
C GLY A 20 -4.33 9.33 -0.14
N TRP A 21 -3.16 9.70 -0.66
CA TRP A 21 -2.06 8.76 -0.87
C TRP A 21 -1.52 8.19 0.43
N LEU A 22 -1.35 9.02 1.45
CA LEU A 22 -0.92 8.56 2.79
C LEU A 22 -1.95 7.63 3.42
N VAL A 23 -3.24 7.94 3.30
CA VAL A 23 -4.32 7.07 3.78
C VAL A 23 -4.31 5.74 3.03
N LEU A 24 -4.13 5.75 1.70
CA LEU A 24 -4.03 4.52 0.92
C LEU A 24 -2.84 3.65 1.36
N ALA A 25 -1.66 4.25 1.53
CA ALA A 25 -0.47 3.53 2.02
C ALA A 25 -0.67 2.97 3.43
N MET A 26 -1.32 3.73 4.32
CA MET A 26 -1.67 3.28 5.66
C MET A 26 -2.63 2.09 5.63
N LEU A 27 -3.64 2.12 4.76
CA LEU A 27 -4.56 1.00 4.57
C LEU A 27 -3.82 -0.24 4.04
N ALA A 28 -2.94 -0.07 3.05
CA ALA A 28 -2.12 -1.17 2.54
C ALA A 28 -1.25 -1.80 3.63
N ALA A 29 -0.67 -0.99 4.53
CA ALA A 29 0.11 -1.48 5.66
C ALA A 29 -0.74 -2.24 6.70
N ILE A 30 -1.93 -1.71 7.04
CA ILE A 30 -2.86 -2.37 7.98
C ILE A 30 -3.34 -3.71 7.41
N PHE A 31 -3.63 -3.75 6.11
CA PHE A 31 -4.09 -4.96 5.42
C PHE A 31 -2.95 -5.79 4.80
N ALA A 32 -1.69 -5.52 5.16
CA ALA A 32 -0.54 -6.28 4.68
C ALA A 32 -0.69 -7.80 4.91
N PRO A 33 -1.18 -8.30 6.08
CA PRO A 33 -1.39 -9.73 6.29
C PRO A 33 -2.43 -10.37 5.35
N LEU A 34 -3.26 -9.59 4.66
CA LEU A 34 -4.21 -10.09 3.66
C LEU A 34 -3.66 -9.98 2.23
N LEU A 35 -2.83 -8.97 1.96
CA LEU A 35 -2.29 -8.69 0.63
C LEU A 35 -1.00 -9.46 0.34
N ALA A 36 -0.14 -9.58 1.35
CA ALA A 36 1.16 -10.25 1.30
C ALA A 36 1.42 -10.93 2.67
N PRO A 37 0.78 -12.08 2.95
CA PRO A 37 0.95 -12.81 4.22
C PRO A 37 2.32 -13.48 4.41
N GLN A 38 3.24 -13.34 3.45
CA GLN A 38 4.52 -14.02 3.43
C GLN A 38 5.55 -13.34 4.33
N ASP A 39 6.48 -14.14 4.88
CA ASP A 39 7.61 -13.62 5.64
C ASP A 39 8.58 -12.90 4.68
N PRO A 40 8.81 -11.59 4.83
CA PRO A 40 9.70 -10.83 3.94
C PRO A 40 11.18 -11.23 4.09
N LEU A 41 11.55 -11.99 5.13
CA LEU A 41 12.89 -12.51 5.33
C LEU A 41 13.05 -13.94 4.81
N ALA A 42 11.96 -14.62 4.45
CA ALA A 42 12.02 -15.91 3.79
C ALA A 42 12.39 -15.69 2.32
N GLN A 43 13.47 -16.34 1.87
CA GLN A 43 13.96 -16.26 0.50
C GLN A 43 13.93 -17.65 -0.13
N ASP A 44 13.29 -17.78 -1.29
CA ASP A 44 13.21 -19.02 -2.05
C ASP A 44 13.46 -18.75 -3.53
N LEU A 45 14.57 -19.29 -4.06
CA LEU A 45 14.99 -19.10 -5.45
C LEU A 45 13.96 -19.63 -6.47
N MET A 46 13.09 -20.56 -6.08
CA MET A 46 12.03 -21.06 -6.97
C MET A 46 10.90 -20.07 -7.14
N LEU A 47 10.80 -19.09 -6.25
CA LEU A 47 9.79 -18.05 -6.25
C LEU A 47 10.36 -16.71 -6.72
N GLU A 48 11.48 -16.67 -7.42
CA GLU A 48 12.04 -15.41 -7.92
C GLU A 48 11.25 -14.88 -9.13
N ARG A 49 10.79 -13.62 -9.06
CA ARG A 49 10.18 -12.85 -10.19
C ARG A 49 8.95 -13.50 -10.83
N LEU A 50 8.11 -14.12 -10.03
CA LEU A 50 6.85 -14.67 -10.52
C LEU A 50 5.83 -13.55 -10.76
N PRO A 51 5.00 -13.69 -11.79
CA PRO A 51 4.03 -12.66 -12.13
C PRO A 51 2.85 -12.66 -11.15
N PRO A 52 2.08 -11.55 -11.10
CA PRO A 52 0.86 -11.47 -10.31
C PRO A 52 -0.24 -12.41 -10.81
N PHE A 53 -1.25 -12.65 -9.97
CA PHE A 53 -2.26 -13.70 -10.16
C PHE A 53 -3.05 -13.66 -11.49
N TRP A 54 -3.09 -12.52 -12.17
CA TRP A 54 -3.82 -12.31 -13.43
C TRP A 54 -3.00 -12.63 -14.68
N LEU A 55 -1.77 -13.13 -14.52
CA LEU A 55 -0.90 -13.56 -15.61
C LEU A 55 -0.55 -15.04 -15.47
N ASP A 56 -0.25 -15.68 -16.59
CA ASP A 56 0.18 -17.08 -16.62
C ASP A 56 1.52 -17.27 -15.90
N GLY A 57 1.63 -18.35 -15.12
CA GLY A 57 2.82 -18.66 -14.33
C GLY A 57 2.83 -18.06 -12.92
N ALA A 58 1.72 -17.48 -12.45
CA ALA A 58 1.59 -17.00 -11.08
C ALA A 58 1.52 -18.14 -10.06
N GLU A 59 2.12 -17.92 -8.89
CA GLU A 59 2.08 -18.88 -7.79
C GLU A 59 0.86 -18.64 -6.88
N PRO A 60 0.06 -19.67 -6.55
CA PRO A 60 -1.03 -19.54 -5.60
C PRO A 60 -0.58 -18.95 -4.25
N GLY A 61 -1.28 -17.94 -3.77
CA GLY A 61 -0.94 -17.23 -2.53
C GLY A 61 -0.09 -15.98 -2.73
N TYR A 62 0.58 -15.82 -3.88
CA TYR A 62 1.33 -14.61 -4.23
C TYR A 62 0.52 -13.70 -5.16
N TRP A 63 -0.43 -12.97 -4.59
CA TRP A 63 -1.41 -12.19 -5.36
C TRP A 63 -0.72 -11.13 -6.23
N LEU A 64 0.30 -10.48 -5.68
CA LEU A 64 1.04 -9.41 -6.35
C LEU A 64 2.27 -9.93 -7.12
N GLY A 65 2.49 -11.24 -7.16
CA GLY A 65 3.73 -11.84 -7.65
C GLY A 65 4.82 -11.83 -6.58
N THR A 66 6.05 -12.03 -7.02
CA THR A 66 7.24 -12.11 -6.16
C THR A 66 8.40 -11.32 -6.75
N ASP A 67 9.33 -10.91 -5.90
CA ASP A 67 10.53 -10.17 -6.28
C ASP A 67 11.84 -10.92 -5.99
N SER A 68 11.87 -11.79 -4.98
CA SER A 68 13.05 -12.55 -4.54
C SER A 68 12.73 -13.83 -3.77
#